data_AF-X0WEU0-F1
#
_entry.id   AF-X0WEU0-F1
#
_cell.length_a   1.000
_cell.length_b   1.000
_cell.length_c   1.000
_cell.angle_alpha   90.00
_cell.angle_beta   90.00
_cell.angle_gamma   90.00
#
_symmetry.space_group_name_H-M   'P 1'
#
loop_
_entity.id
_entity.type
_entity.pdbx_description
1 polymer ?
#
loop_
_entity_poly.entity_id
_entity_poly.type
_entity_poly.pdbx_seq_one_letter_code
_entity_poly.pdbx_strand_id
1 'polypeptide(L)'
;HETIFSHAVQIGNAITEKKMLDVLLQAREAGLYEAITDCGAGGLSSAVGEMGEKLGAEVDLENVPLKYAGLNYTEIWISEAQERMVVAVRPENLEAIMKIFADENVEATVIGKFTNDKKLILRHNAQQVGELDMEFLHDGVPKYSRKALWKSPELTEPNLPEKDNYNNELLHILSSYNVASKEWVIRQYDHEVQGSSVVKPLTGVKNDGPSDAAVIKPKFDSDKGVAISCGMNPLYGDIDPYWMAMAGIDEAIRNLICVGGRVDRIA
;
A
#
# COMPACT_ATOMS: atom_id res chain seq x y z
N HIS A 1 27.89 -7.21 -12.08
CA HIS A 1 26.60 -6.50 -12.18
C HIS A 1 25.57 -6.99 -11.16
N GLU A 2 25.57 -8.27 -10.75
CA GLU A 2 24.70 -8.81 -9.68
C GLU A 2 24.83 -8.14 -8.31
N THR A 3 26.00 -7.62 -7.94
CA THR A 3 26.25 -7.00 -6.63
C THR A 3 25.67 -5.59 -6.46
N ILE A 4 25.14 -4.97 -7.52
CA ILE A 4 24.74 -3.54 -7.49
C ILE A 4 23.25 -3.37 -7.16
N PHE A 5 22.42 -4.41 -7.23
CA PHE A 5 20.96 -4.31 -7.04
C PHE A 5 20.31 -5.39 -6.16
N SER A 6 21.10 -6.19 -5.43
CA SER A 6 20.53 -7.24 -4.56
C SER A 6 19.60 -6.70 -3.47
N HIS A 7 19.76 -5.43 -3.05
CA HIS A 7 18.89 -4.74 -2.10
C HIS A 7 17.53 -4.32 -2.68
N ALA A 8 17.38 -4.29 -4.02
CA ALA A 8 16.11 -3.96 -4.68
C ALA A 8 15.21 -5.19 -4.91
N VAL A 9 15.70 -6.39 -4.58
CA VAL A 9 14.93 -7.63 -4.73
C VAL A 9 14.03 -7.81 -3.51
N GLN A 10 12.73 -7.65 -3.72
CA GLN A 10 11.70 -7.91 -2.72
C GLN A 10 11.16 -9.35 -2.87
N ILE A 11 11.03 -10.05 -1.75
CA ILE A 11 10.51 -11.42 -1.71
C ILE A 11 9.39 -11.45 -0.68
N GLY A 12 8.15 -11.50 -1.16
CA GLY A 12 6.97 -11.69 -0.31
C GLY A 12 6.56 -13.15 -0.20
N ASN A 13 5.85 -13.46 0.87
CA ASN A 13 5.25 -14.75 1.20
C ASN A 13 3.78 -14.52 1.62
N ALA A 14 2.91 -14.55 0.61
CA ALA A 14 1.47 -14.30 0.77
C ALA A 14 0.77 -15.26 1.75
N ILE A 15 1.32 -16.47 1.99
CA ILE A 15 0.75 -17.41 2.96
C ILE A 15 1.00 -16.91 4.38
N THR A 16 2.22 -16.44 4.67
CA THR A 16 2.54 -15.80 5.96
C THR A 16 1.69 -14.55 6.16
N GLU A 17 1.59 -13.70 5.14
CA GLU A 17 0.78 -12.48 5.20
C GLU A 17 -0.69 -12.78 5.50
N LYS A 18 -1.27 -13.80 4.86
CA LYS A 18 -2.66 -14.19 5.08
C LYS A 18 -2.90 -14.69 6.51
N LYS A 19 -2.01 -15.55 7.04
CA LYS A 19 -2.08 -16.00 8.43
C LYS A 19 -1.98 -14.84 9.41
N MET A 20 -1.04 -13.91 9.15
CA MET A 20 -0.87 -12.69 9.94
C MET A 20 -2.14 -11.82 9.91
N LEU A 21 -2.74 -11.62 8.73
CA LEU A 21 -3.99 -10.88 8.60
C LEU A 21 -5.12 -11.52 9.42
N ASP A 22 -5.31 -12.83 9.32
CA ASP A 22 -6.38 -13.53 10.03
C ASP A 22 -6.22 -13.42 11.55
N VAL A 23 -5.00 -13.62 12.05
CA VAL A 23 -4.74 -13.52 13.49
C VAL A 23 -4.87 -12.09 14.02
N LEU A 24 -4.52 -11.09 13.21
CA LEU A 24 -4.72 -9.68 13.54
C LEU A 24 -6.20 -9.32 13.63
N LEU A 25 -7.04 -9.84 12.74
CA LEU A 25 -8.49 -9.65 12.80
C LEU A 25 -9.07 -10.27 14.08
N GLN A 26 -8.63 -11.49 14.45
CA GLN A 26 -9.02 -12.12 15.72
C GLN A 26 -8.59 -11.29 16.93
N ALA A 27 -7.34 -10.84 16.96
CA ALA A 27 -6.80 -10.03 18.06
C ALA A 27 -7.52 -8.67 18.19
N ARG A 28 -7.93 -8.07 17.07
CA ARG A 28 -8.73 -6.85 17.03
C ARG A 28 -10.12 -7.06 17.61
N GLU A 29 -10.80 -8.14 17.21
CA GLU A 29 -12.14 -8.47 17.72
C GLU A 29 -12.14 -8.75 19.22
N ALA A 30 -11.05 -9.33 19.72
CA ALA A 30 -10.83 -9.53 21.16
C ALA A 30 -10.33 -8.27 21.90
N GLY A 31 -10.04 -7.16 21.20
CA GLY A 31 -9.58 -5.91 21.81
C GLY A 31 -8.20 -6.00 22.46
N LEU A 32 -7.29 -6.78 21.87
CA LEU A 32 -6.02 -7.14 22.52
C LEU A 32 -4.85 -6.17 22.25
N TYR A 33 -4.96 -5.30 21.25
CA TYR A 33 -3.94 -4.30 20.92
C TYR A 33 -4.55 -2.90 20.73
N GLU A 34 -3.75 -1.87 20.95
CA GLU A 34 -4.16 -0.45 20.91
C GLU A 34 -3.88 0.21 19.57
N ALA A 35 -2.77 -0.17 18.95
CA ALA A 35 -2.31 0.38 17.69
C ALA A 35 -1.52 -0.67 16.91
N ILE A 36 -1.45 -0.48 15.60
CA ILE A 36 -0.72 -1.34 14.70
C ILE A 36 -0.21 -0.51 13.52
N THR A 37 0.97 -0.87 12.99
CA THR A 37 1.49 -0.34 11.72
C THR A 37 2.24 -1.43 10.96
N ASP A 38 2.37 -1.27 9.65
CA ASP A 38 3.16 -2.14 8.79
C ASP A 38 4.66 -1.78 8.79
N CYS A 39 5.51 -2.75 8.44
CA CYS A 39 6.94 -2.53 8.24
C CYS A 39 7.26 -2.45 6.74
N GLY A 40 7.06 -1.27 6.16
CA GLY A 40 7.44 -0.96 4.79
C GLY A 40 8.85 -0.37 4.66
N ALA A 41 8.94 0.80 4.02
CA ALA A 41 10.19 1.53 3.82
C ALA A 41 10.84 1.92 5.16
N GLY A 42 12.14 1.69 5.31
CA GLY A 42 12.87 1.89 6.56
C GLY A 42 12.58 0.84 7.66
N GLY A 43 11.66 -0.11 7.44
CA GLY A 43 11.44 -1.23 8.34
C GLY A 43 11.03 -0.84 9.76
N LEU A 44 11.67 -1.45 10.76
CA LEU A 44 11.37 -1.18 12.17
C LEU A 44 11.69 0.27 12.54
N SER A 45 12.67 0.90 11.88
CA SER A 45 13.01 2.29 12.17
C SER A 45 11.87 3.26 11.87
N SER A 46 11.15 3.05 10.78
CA SER A 46 9.95 3.85 10.46
C SER A 46 8.79 3.43 11.35
N ALA A 47 8.48 2.13 11.38
CA ALA A 47 7.31 1.62 12.09
C ALA A 47 7.30 1.99 13.59
N VAL A 48 8.39 1.73 14.30
CA VAL A 48 8.48 2.07 15.74
C VAL A 48 8.64 3.58 15.95
N GLY A 49 9.41 4.26 15.08
CA GLY A 49 9.60 5.70 15.15
C GLY A 49 8.30 6.49 14.98
N GLU A 50 7.44 6.05 14.06
CA GLU A 50 6.09 6.61 13.83
C GLU A 50 5.14 6.30 14.99
N MET A 51 5.05 5.04 15.42
CA MET A 51 4.19 4.68 16.55
C MET A 51 4.61 5.38 17.86
N GLY A 52 5.91 5.62 18.02
CA GLY A 52 6.51 6.24 19.20
C GLY A 52 6.57 7.77 19.17
N GLU A 53 6.17 8.43 18.09
CA GLU A 53 6.36 9.89 17.84
C GLU A 53 6.08 10.76 19.08
N LYS A 54 4.95 10.51 19.75
CA LYS A 54 4.46 11.34 20.87
C LYS A 54 4.94 10.90 22.25
N LEU A 55 5.55 9.72 22.35
CA LEU A 55 5.80 9.00 23.61
C LEU A 55 7.29 8.70 23.82
N GLY A 56 7.97 8.22 22.79
CA GLY A 56 9.26 7.53 22.90
C GLY A 56 9.10 6.01 22.85
N ALA A 57 10.20 5.31 22.57
CA ALA A 57 10.27 3.86 22.52
C ALA A 57 11.67 3.36 22.89
N GLU A 58 11.73 2.24 23.59
CA GLU A 58 12.95 1.49 23.86
C GLU A 58 12.84 0.13 23.17
N VAL A 59 13.80 -0.20 22.31
CA VAL A 59 13.82 -1.44 21.51
C VAL A 59 15.09 -2.22 21.79
N ASP A 60 14.93 -3.51 22.11
CA ASP A 60 15.99 -4.49 22.27
C ASP A 60 16.10 -5.32 20.98
N LEU A 61 17.09 -5.02 20.16
CA LEU A 61 17.27 -5.59 18.82
C LEU A 61 17.61 -7.08 18.85
N GLU A 62 18.17 -7.58 19.95
CA GLU A 62 18.40 -9.02 20.16
C GLU A 62 17.12 -9.85 20.21
N ASN A 63 15.96 -9.24 20.49
CA ASN A 63 14.68 -9.93 20.57
C ASN A 63 13.98 -10.04 19.20
N VAL A 64 14.51 -9.38 18.18
CA VAL A 64 13.95 -9.37 16.82
C VAL A 64 14.29 -10.70 16.13
N PRO A 65 13.30 -11.49 15.65
CA PRO A 65 13.53 -12.71 14.90
C PRO A 65 14.28 -12.41 13.61
N LEU A 66 15.37 -13.13 13.37
CA LEU A 66 16.24 -12.90 12.22
C LEU A 66 16.12 -14.05 11.23
N LYS A 67 15.92 -13.71 9.96
CA LYS A 67 15.97 -14.66 8.84
C LYS A 67 17.39 -15.15 8.55
N TYR A 68 18.39 -14.29 8.77
CA TYR A 68 19.80 -14.56 8.54
C TYR A 68 20.59 -14.29 9.81
N ALA A 69 21.43 -15.24 10.21
CA ALA A 69 22.34 -15.03 11.32
C ALA A 69 23.45 -14.05 10.93
N GLY A 70 23.94 -13.27 11.90
CA GLY A 70 25.11 -12.39 11.73
C GLY A 70 24.80 -10.97 11.22
N LEU A 71 23.52 -10.58 11.13
CA LEU A 71 23.14 -9.20 10.85
C LEU A 71 23.64 -8.28 11.98
N ASN A 72 24.17 -7.13 11.61
CA ASN A 72 24.52 -6.08 12.58
C ASN A 72 23.27 -5.31 13.02
N TYR A 73 23.38 -4.54 14.12
CA TYR A 73 22.23 -3.84 14.70
C TYR A 73 21.55 -2.87 13.71
N THR A 74 22.31 -2.22 12.84
CA THR A 74 21.77 -1.32 11.82
C THR A 74 20.95 -2.11 10.81
N GLU A 75 21.49 -3.23 10.31
CA GLU A 75 20.79 -4.10 9.37
C GLU A 75 19.50 -4.67 9.95
N ILE A 76 19.49 -5.06 11.23
CA ILE A 76 18.26 -5.50 11.92
C ILE A 76 17.23 -4.36 11.96
N TRP A 77 17.66 -3.16 12.30
CA TRP A 77 16.80 -2.00 12.53
C TRP A 77 16.16 -1.44 11.25
N ILE A 78 16.95 -1.31 10.18
CA ILE A 78 16.49 -0.70 8.91
C ILE A 78 16.10 -1.72 7.84
N SER A 79 16.15 -3.02 8.15
CA SER A 79 15.73 -4.07 7.22
C SER A 79 14.30 -3.84 6.75
N GLU A 80 14.05 -3.96 5.45
CA GLU A 80 12.72 -3.90 4.82
C GLU A 80 12.16 -5.31 4.51
N ALA A 81 12.57 -6.31 5.30
CA ALA A 81 12.06 -7.67 5.15
C ALA A 81 10.52 -7.71 5.29
N GLN A 82 9.88 -8.48 4.42
CA GLN A 82 8.46 -8.84 4.48
C GLN A 82 8.32 -10.18 5.22
N GLU A 83 7.21 -10.51 5.88
CA GLU A 83 5.95 -9.79 6.12
C GLU A 83 5.89 -9.41 7.60
N ARG A 84 5.97 -8.12 7.94
CA ARG A 84 6.11 -7.69 9.35
C ARG A 84 5.14 -6.57 9.68
N MET A 85 4.61 -6.64 10.90
CA MET A 85 3.76 -5.62 11.51
C MET A 85 4.27 -5.36 12.93
N VAL A 86 4.10 -4.13 13.42
CA VAL A 86 4.36 -3.76 14.82
C VAL A 86 3.01 -3.49 15.49
N VAL A 87 2.77 -4.13 16.63
CA VAL A 87 1.55 -3.96 17.43
C VAL A 87 1.87 -3.40 18.81
N ALA A 88 1.08 -2.44 19.27
CA ALA A 88 1.12 -1.90 20.63
C ALA A 88 0.14 -2.66 21.51
N VAL A 89 0.64 -3.36 22.52
CA VAL A 89 -0.16 -4.25 23.38
C VAL A 89 -0.04 -3.79 24.83
N ARG A 90 -1.16 -3.70 25.55
CA ARG A 90 -1.13 -3.45 27.00
C ARG A 90 -0.56 -4.67 27.73
N PRO A 91 0.26 -4.51 28.79
CA PRO A 91 0.89 -5.65 29.48
C PRO A 91 -0.09 -6.74 29.93
N GLU A 92 -1.28 -6.36 30.38
CA GLU A 92 -2.33 -7.30 30.80
C GLU A 92 -2.90 -8.17 29.66
N ASN A 93 -2.75 -7.73 28.41
CA ASN A 93 -3.21 -8.44 27.21
C ASN A 93 -2.11 -9.31 26.58
N LEU A 94 -0.86 -9.22 27.06
CA LEU A 94 0.30 -9.84 26.42
C LEU A 94 0.18 -11.36 26.31
N GLU A 95 -0.22 -12.03 27.39
CA GLU A 95 -0.38 -13.48 27.37
C GLU A 95 -1.47 -13.92 26.39
N ALA A 96 -2.60 -13.22 26.37
CA ALA A 96 -3.73 -13.53 25.51
C ALA A 96 -3.39 -13.35 24.02
N ILE A 97 -2.72 -12.25 23.64
CA ILE A 97 -2.37 -12.02 22.23
C ILE A 97 -1.30 -13.00 21.75
N MET A 98 -0.27 -13.26 22.58
CA MET A 98 0.79 -14.21 22.24
C MET A 98 0.22 -15.62 22.02
N LYS A 99 -0.77 -16.00 22.82
CA LYS A 99 -1.48 -17.28 22.64
C LYS A 99 -2.20 -17.35 21.29
N ILE A 100 -2.96 -16.33 20.91
CA ILE A 100 -3.70 -16.32 19.64
C ILE A 100 -2.73 -16.36 18.43
N PHE A 101 -1.62 -15.64 18.50
CA PHE A 101 -0.56 -15.71 17.49
C PHE A 101 0.07 -17.11 17.39
N ALA A 102 0.38 -17.74 18.52
CA ALA A 102 0.92 -19.09 18.54
C ALA A 102 -0.07 -20.14 18.00
N ASP A 103 -1.36 -20.05 18.36
CA ASP A 103 -2.40 -20.96 17.90
C ASP A 103 -2.54 -20.95 16.37
N GLU A 104 -2.34 -19.79 15.74
CA GLU A 104 -2.36 -19.61 14.27
C GLU A 104 -0.98 -19.82 13.61
N ASN A 105 0.02 -20.26 14.38
CA ASN A 105 1.41 -20.44 13.93
C ASN A 105 1.99 -19.16 13.29
N VAL A 106 1.70 -17.99 13.85
CA VAL A 106 2.29 -16.70 13.47
C VAL A 106 3.32 -16.31 14.53
N GLU A 107 4.56 -16.09 14.11
CA GLU A 107 5.63 -15.70 15.03
C GLU A 107 5.39 -14.28 15.56
N ALA A 108 5.43 -14.13 16.88
CA ALA A 108 5.32 -12.85 17.56
C ALA A 108 6.37 -12.80 18.68
N THR A 109 6.92 -11.62 18.91
CA THR A 109 7.94 -11.38 19.94
C THR A 109 7.77 -9.99 20.53
N VAL A 110 8.13 -9.83 21.80
CA VAL A 110 8.21 -8.52 22.43
C VAL A 110 9.60 -7.96 22.17
N ILE A 111 9.67 -6.94 21.31
CA ILE A 111 10.94 -6.31 20.92
C ILE A 111 11.27 -5.07 21.76
N GLY A 112 10.38 -4.63 22.63
CA GLY A 112 10.56 -3.38 23.36
C GLY A 112 9.30 -2.88 24.05
N LYS A 113 9.32 -1.59 24.41
CA LYS A 113 8.20 -0.91 25.09
C LYS A 113 8.14 0.56 24.67
N PHE A 114 6.96 1.15 24.68
CA PHE A 114 6.80 2.59 24.60
C PHE A 114 7.19 3.24 25.92
N THR A 115 7.78 4.43 25.86
CA THR A 115 8.20 5.23 27.01
C THR A 115 7.35 6.50 27.10
N ASN A 116 7.72 7.45 27.96
CA ASN A 116 7.06 8.76 28.05
C ASN A 116 8.08 9.91 28.14
N ASP A 117 9.31 9.65 27.71
CA ASP A 117 10.45 10.58 27.72
C ASP A 117 10.74 11.16 26.33
N LYS A 118 9.95 10.78 25.31
CA LYS A 118 10.05 11.22 23.92
C LYS A 118 11.40 10.91 23.27
N LYS A 119 12.02 9.79 23.68
CA LYS A 119 13.27 9.30 23.10
C LYS A 119 13.07 7.96 22.40
N LEU A 120 13.76 7.78 21.28
CA LEU A 120 13.97 6.48 20.66
C LEU A 120 15.31 5.94 21.14
N ILE A 121 15.28 4.86 21.93
CA ILE A 121 16.46 4.19 22.46
C ILE A 121 16.57 2.81 21.82
N LEU A 122 17.71 2.52 21.22
CA LEU A 122 18.04 1.21 20.65
C LEU A 122 19.08 0.52 21.51
N ARG A 123 18.81 -0.73 21.87
CA ARG A 123 19.74 -1.62 22.56
C ARG A 123 20.04 -2.83 21.70
N HIS A 124 21.27 -3.30 21.79
CA HIS A 124 21.69 -4.55 21.18
C HIS A 124 22.68 -5.24 22.11
N ASN A 125 22.36 -6.47 22.53
CA ASN A 125 23.14 -7.24 23.51
C ASN A 125 23.34 -6.46 24.82
N ALA A 126 22.24 -5.92 25.36
CA ALA A 126 22.22 -5.07 26.56
C ALA A 126 23.09 -3.79 26.51
N GLN A 127 23.61 -3.40 25.35
CA GLN A 127 24.33 -2.14 25.15
C GLN A 127 23.45 -1.14 24.39
N GLN A 128 23.41 0.12 24.84
CA GLN A 128 22.75 1.18 24.09
C GLN A 128 23.56 1.52 22.84
N VAL A 129 22.98 1.28 21.67
CA VAL A 129 23.61 1.50 20.35
C VAL A 129 23.05 2.73 19.62
N GLY A 130 21.92 3.27 20.08
CA GLY A 130 21.33 4.49 19.53
C GLY A 130 20.42 5.19 20.53
N GLU A 131 20.42 6.52 20.47
CA GLU A 131 19.48 7.40 21.19
C GLU A 131 19.21 8.62 20.31
N LEU A 132 17.93 8.89 20.06
CA LEU A 132 17.47 10.08 19.32
C LEU A 132 16.23 10.66 20.00
N ASP A 133 16.15 11.99 20.07
CA ASP A 133 14.91 12.67 20.45
C ASP A 133 13.87 12.48 19.34
N MET A 134 12.63 12.12 19.70
CA MET A 134 11.54 11.93 18.72
C MET A 134 11.26 13.21 17.94
N GLU A 135 11.37 14.38 18.57
CA GLU A 135 11.22 15.68 17.88
C GLU A 135 12.28 15.87 16.79
N PHE A 136 13.54 15.51 17.05
CA PHE A 136 14.58 15.58 16.04
C PHE A 136 14.36 14.55 14.91
N LEU A 137 13.89 13.35 15.24
CA LEU A 137 13.60 12.33 14.24
C LEU A 137 12.52 12.77 13.25
N HIS A 138 11.45 13.41 13.74
CA HIS A 138 10.29 13.78 12.91
C HIS A 138 10.40 15.18 12.28
N ASP A 139 10.97 16.16 13.00
CA ASP A 139 11.02 17.56 12.58
C ASP A 139 12.45 18.08 12.32
N GLY A 140 13.48 17.26 12.55
CA GLY A 140 14.88 17.66 12.37
C GLY A 140 15.35 17.74 10.91
N VAL A 141 14.59 17.19 9.96
CA VAL A 141 14.95 17.23 8.54
C VAL A 141 14.71 18.64 7.98
N PRO A 142 15.73 19.32 7.44
CA PRO A 142 15.57 20.67 6.91
C PRO A 142 14.57 20.72 5.75
N LYS A 143 13.50 21.49 5.91
CA LYS A 143 12.54 21.77 4.84
C LYS A 143 13.18 22.75 3.87
N TYR A 144 13.36 22.33 2.61
CA TYR A 144 13.84 23.21 1.55
C TYR A 144 12.68 23.61 0.62
N SER A 145 12.68 24.88 0.19
CA SER A 145 11.73 25.38 -0.80
C SER A 145 12.44 25.49 -2.16
N ARG A 146 11.77 25.03 -3.22
CA ARG A 146 12.23 25.22 -4.60
C ARG A 146 11.23 26.11 -5.33
N LYS A 147 11.74 27.06 -6.10
CA LYS A 147 10.92 27.80 -7.08
C LYS A 147 10.80 26.93 -8.32
N ALA A 148 9.61 26.39 -8.56
CA ALA A 148 9.31 25.71 -9.81
C ALA A 148 9.00 26.77 -10.89
N LEU A 149 9.49 26.53 -12.11
CA LEU A 149 9.14 27.31 -13.29
C LEU A 149 8.44 26.36 -14.25
N TRP A 150 7.16 26.60 -14.50
CA TRP A 150 6.43 25.93 -15.56
C TRP A 150 6.50 26.76 -16.83
N LYS A 151 6.95 26.14 -17.93
CA LYS A 151 6.89 26.73 -19.26
C LYS A 151 5.98 25.86 -20.10
N SER A 152 4.80 26.40 -20.43
CA SER A 152 3.87 25.72 -21.33
C SER A 152 4.58 25.39 -22.65
N PRO A 153 4.45 24.15 -23.16
CA PRO A 153 4.95 23.84 -24.49
C PRO A 153 4.17 24.64 -25.53
N GLU A 154 4.87 25.07 -26.59
CA GLU A 154 4.24 25.63 -27.78
C GLU A 154 3.81 24.47 -28.67
N LEU A 155 2.53 24.12 -28.63
CA LEU A 155 1.95 23.03 -29.39
C LEU A 155 1.07 23.60 -30.51
N THR A 156 1.07 22.93 -31.66
CA THR A 156 0.16 23.22 -32.77
C THR A 156 -0.87 22.11 -32.86
N GLU A 157 -2.13 22.48 -33.03
CA GLU A 157 -3.19 21.50 -33.27
C GLU A 157 -2.85 20.60 -34.46
N PRO A 158 -2.95 19.26 -34.32
CA PRO A 158 -2.68 18.36 -35.42
C PRO A 158 -3.69 18.57 -36.54
N ASN A 159 -3.21 18.65 -37.77
CA ASN A 159 -4.10 18.65 -38.94
C ASN A 159 -4.67 17.25 -39.14
N LEU A 160 -5.97 17.08 -38.93
CA LEU A 160 -6.70 15.82 -39.11
C LEU A 160 -7.58 15.93 -40.35
N PRO A 161 -7.08 15.60 -41.55
CA PRO A 161 -7.89 15.66 -42.76
C PRO A 161 -9.05 14.68 -42.68
N GLU A 162 -10.22 15.10 -43.17
CA GLU A 162 -11.39 14.24 -43.30
C GLU A 162 -11.09 13.10 -44.28
N LYS A 163 -11.60 11.91 -43.96
CA LYS A 163 -11.43 10.70 -44.75
C LYS A 163 -12.80 10.08 -45.02
N ASP A 164 -12.95 9.46 -46.18
CA ASP A 164 -14.16 8.70 -46.51
C ASP A 164 -14.32 7.44 -45.63
N ASN A 165 -13.23 6.99 -44.99
CA ASN A 165 -13.18 5.79 -44.17
C ASN A 165 -12.09 5.89 -43.09
N TYR A 166 -12.44 5.53 -41.85
CA TYR A 166 -11.55 5.54 -40.66
C TYR A 166 -11.22 4.14 -40.11
N ASN A 167 -11.55 3.07 -40.84
CA ASN A 167 -11.38 1.70 -40.36
C ASN A 167 -9.93 1.38 -39.95
N ASN A 168 -8.94 1.85 -40.72
CA ASN A 168 -7.53 1.59 -40.42
C ASN A 168 -7.08 2.31 -39.14
N GLU A 169 -7.52 3.55 -38.94
CA GLU A 169 -7.25 4.36 -37.76
C GLU A 169 -7.90 3.73 -36.52
N LEU A 170 -9.15 3.30 -36.63
CA LEU A 170 -9.83 2.58 -35.55
C LEU A 170 -9.10 1.27 -35.20
N LEU A 171 -8.74 0.47 -36.19
CA LEU A 171 -7.96 -0.76 -35.96
C LEU A 171 -6.61 -0.47 -35.33
N HIS A 172 -5.96 0.63 -35.72
CA HIS A 172 -4.70 1.06 -35.12
C HIS A 172 -4.88 1.42 -33.63
N ILE A 173 -5.91 2.22 -33.30
CA ILE A 173 -6.24 2.58 -31.91
C ILE A 173 -6.54 1.32 -31.10
N LEU A 174 -7.40 0.42 -31.60
CA LEU A 174 -7.76 -0.82 -30.91
C LEU A 174 -6.56 -1.77 -30.73
N SER A 175 -5.56 -1.71 -31.60
CA SER A 175 -4.33 -2.51 -31.49
C SER A 175 -3.30 -1.96 -30.50
N SER A 176 -3.43 -0.70 -30.07
CA SER A 176 -2.53 -0.09 -29.10
C SER A 176 -2.64 -0.78 -27.74
N TYR A 177 -1.51 -1.08 -27.09
CA TYR A 177 -1.54 -1.72 -25.76
C TYR A 177 -2.24 -0.89 -24.69
N ASN A 178 -2.35 0.43 -24.87
CA ASN A 178 -3.14 1.28 -23.97
C ASN A 178 -4.65 1.04 -24.09
N VAL A 179 -5.14 0.62 -25.26
CA VAL A 179 -6.58 0.45 -25.55
C VAL A 179 -6.99 -1.02 -25.64
N ALA A 180 -6.14 -1.88 -26.22
CA ALA A 180 -6.41 -3.29 -26.45
C ALA A 180 -6.86 -4.03 -25.18
N SER A 181 -7.59 -5.12 -25.35
CA SER A 181 -8.13 -5.92 -24.25
C SER A 181 -7.07 -6.30 -23.22
N LYS A 182 -7.40 -6.07 -21.94
CA LYS A 182 -6.57 -6.47 -20.78
C LYS A 182 -6.96 -7.83 -20.21
N GLU A 183 -7.83 -8.56 -20.91
CA GLU A 183 -8.37 -9.86 -20.51
C GLU A 183 -7.27 -10.85 -20.09
N TRP A 184 -6.16 -10.91 -20.81
CA TRP A 184 -5.08 -11.85 -20.53
C TRP A 184 -4.48 -11.66 -19.13
N VAL A 185 -4.37 -10.42 -18.65
CA VAL A 185 -3.92 -10.06 -17.29
C VAL A 185 -5.04 -10.36 -16.31
N ILE A 186 -6.24 -9.87 -16.59
CA ILE A 186 -7.40 -9.98 -15.69
C ILE A 186 -7.65 -11.44 -15.32
N ARG A 187 -7.58 -12.36 -16.30
CA ARG A 187 -7.83 -13.79 -16.08
C ARG A 187 -6.74 -14.54 -15.31
N GLN A 188 -5.57 -13.93 -15.06
CA GLN A 188 -4.56 -14.54 -14.21
C GLN A 188 -4.96 -14.49 -12.72
N TYR A 189 -5.85 -13.56 -12.35
CA TYR A 189 -6.24 -13.30 -10.97
C TYR A 189 -7.62 -13.85 -10.66
N ASP A 190 -7.82 -14.18 -9.39
CA ASP A 190 -9.13 -14.54 -8.85
C ASP A 190 -9.96 -13.27 -8.59
N HIS A 191 -11.27 -13.34 -8.89
CA HIS A 191 -12.23 -12.25 -8.67
C HIS A 191 -13.42 -12.67 -7.80
N GLU A 192 -13.38 -13.88 -7.23
CA GLU A 192 -14.51 -14.53 -6.55
C GLU A 192 -14.22 -14.88 -5.09
N VAL A 193 -12.96 -14.87 -4.64
CA VAL A 193 -12.58 -15.15 -3.27
C VAL A 193 -13.34 -14.22 -2.34
N GLN A 194 -13.89 -14.81 -1.27
CA GLN A 194 -14.89 -14.24 -0.36
C GLN A 194 -16.31 -14.08 -0.94
N GLY A 195 -16.52 -14.11 -2.25
CA GLY A 195 -17.85 -14.05 -2.86
C GLY A 195 -18.53 -12.69 -2.75
N SER A 196 -17.76 -11.62 -2.51
CA SER A 196 -18.27 -10.26 -2.27
C SER A 196 -18.30 -9.39 -3.52
N SER A 197 -17.72 -9.82 -4.64
CA SER A 197 -17.70 -9.08 -5.91
C SER A 197 -19.09 -9.01 -6.54
N VAL A 198 -19.60 -7.79 -6.75
CA VAL A 198 -20.88 -7.50 -7.41
C VAL A 198 -20.66 -7.15 -8.88
N VAL A 199 -19.81 -6.17 -9.15
CA VAL A 199 -19.39 -5.80 -10.51
C VAL A 199 -17.94 -6.25 -10.68
N LYS A 200 -17.74 -7.16 -11.63
CA LYS A 200 -16.46 -7.82 -11.92
C LYS A 200 -15.71 -7.06 -13.03
N PRO A 201 -14.39 -7.24 -13.17
CA PRO A 201 -13.63 -6.58 -14.22
C PRO A 201 -14.08 -6.94 -15.65
N LEU A 202 -14.62 -8.16 -15.83
CA LEU A 202 -15.26 -8.60 -17.07
C LEU A 202 -16.73 -8.97 -16.81
N THR A 203 -17.61 -8.46 -17.66
CA THR A 203 -19.07 -8.55 -17.57
C THR A 203 -19.66 -8.98 -18.93
N GLY A 204 -20.99 -9.00 -19.02
CA GLY A 204 -21.71 -9.47 -20.21
C GLY A 204 -21.93 -10.98 -20.20
N VAL A 205 -22.69 -11.47 -21.21
CA VAL A 205 -23.16 -12.86 -21.28
C VAL A 205 -22.01 -13.88 -21.23
N LYS A 206 -20.84 -13.51 -21.79
CA LYS A 206 -19.66 -14.37 -21.85
C LYS A 206 -18.55 -13.96 -20.89
N ASN A 207 -18.77 -12.94 -20.05
CA ASN A 207 -17.72 -12.34 -19.20
C ASN A 207 -16.48 -11.94 -20.01
N ASP A 208 -16.70 -11.19 -21.10
CA ASP A 208 -15.70 -10.73 -22.05
C ASP A 208 -15.76 -9.20 -22.30
N GLY A 209 -16.76 -8.50 -21.73
CA GLY A 209 -16.86 -7.05 -21.79
C GLY A 209 -16.18 -6.39 -20.59
N PRO A 210 -15.25 -5.43 -20.76
CA PRO A 210 -14.64 -4.73 -19.64
C PRO A 210 -15.68 -3.93 -18.85
N SER A 211 -15.52 -3.87 -17.52
CA SER A 211 -16.25 -2.94 -16.65
C SER A 211 -15.43 -1.68 -16.39
N ASP A 212 -16.11 -0.55 -16.20
CA ASP A 212 -15.46 0.74 -15.88
C ASP A 212 -14.90 0.79 -14.46
N ALA A 213 -15.46 0.01 -13.53
CA ALA A 213 -15.05 -0.04 -12.13
C ALA A 213 -15.40 -1.38 -11.47
N ALA A 214 -14.78 -1.65 -10.32
CA ALA A 214 -15.10 -2.80 -9.47
C ALA A 214 -16.10 -2.38 -8.39
N VAL A 215 -17.04 -3.27 -8.06
CA VAL A 215 -17.97 -3.06 -6.94
C VAL A 215 -17.94 -4.28 -6.05
N ILE A 216 -17.63 -4.08 -4.77
CA ILE A 216 -17.62 -5.12 -3.75
C ILE A 216 -18.71 -4.86 -2.70
N LYS A 217 -19.23 -5.93 -2.10
CA LYS A 217 -20.21 -5.92 -1.01
C LYS A 217 -19.54 -6.41 0.27
N PRO A 218 -19.03 -5.50 1.14
CA PRO A 218 -18.27 -5.89 2.32
C PRO A 218 -19.09 -6.65 3.37
N LYS A 219 -20.42 -6.49 3.35
CA LYS A 219 -21.34 -7.10 4.31
C LYS A 219 -22.45 -7.83 3.57
N PHE A 220 -22.53 -9.15 3.71
CA PHE A 220 -23.50 -9.98 2.99
C PHE A 220 -24.96 -9.67 3.30
N ASP A 221 -25.23 -9.23 4.53
CA ASP A 221 -26.54 -8.84 5.05
C ASP A 221 -26.94 -7.40 4.71
N SER A 222 -26.14 -6.67 3.93
CA SER A 222 -26.40 -5.29 3.54
C SER A 222 -26.51 -5.11 2.03
N ASP A 223 -27.39 -4.24 1.56
CA ASP A 223 -27.45 -3.85 0.14
C ASP A 223 -26.45 -2.75 -0.22
N LYS A 224 -25.55 -2.39 0.69
CA LYS A 224 -24.51 -1.39 0.48
C LYS A 224 -23.27 -2.03 -0.12
N GLY A 225 -22.72 -1.39 -1.15
CA GLY A 225 -21.43 -1.75 -1.76
C GLY A 225 -20.42 -0.61 -1.69
N VAL A 226 -19.17 -0.95 -1.99
CA VAL A 226 -18.07 -0.02 -2.21
C VAL A 226 -17.66 -0.16 -3.67
N ALA A 227 -17.72 0.95 -4.40
CA ALA A 227 -17.24 1.04 -5.76
C ALA A 227 -15.81 1.60 -5.75
N ILE A 228 -14.93 1.00 -6.57
CA ILE A 228 -13.52 1.38 -6.69
C ILE A 228 -13.23 1.58 -8.17
N SER A 229 -12.80 2.77 -8.53
CA SER A 229 -12.43 3.16 -9.89
C SER A 229 -11.06 3.83 -9.90
N CYS A 230 -10.47 3.93 -11.09
CA CYS A 230 -9.27 4.69 -11.33
C CYS A 230 -9.39 5.48 -12.64
N GLY A 231 -8.55 6.49 -12.80
CA GLY A 231 -8.43 7.29 -14.00
C GLY A 231 -6.99 7.73 -14.17
N MET A 232 -6.46 7.64 -15.38
CA MET A 232 -5.06 7.93 -15.65
C MET A 232 -4.85 8.23 -17.14
N ASN A 233 -4.36 9.43 -17.43
CA ASN A 233 -3.98 9.82 -18.78
C ASN A 233 -2.63 10.55 -18.77
N PRO A 234 -1.50 9.82 -18.70
CA PRO A 234 -0.19 10.43 -18.48
C PRO A 234 0.28 11.26 -19.68
N LEU A 235 -0.22 10.96 -20.89
CA LEU A 235 0.14 11.68 -22.11
C LEU A 235 -0.38 13.13 -22.11
N TYR A 236 -1.41 13.44 -21.31
CA TYR A 236 -1.82 14.84 -21.10
C TYR A 236 -0.73 15.64 -20.39
N GLY A 237 0.17 15.00 -19.64
CA GLY A 237 1.29 15.65 -18.95
C GLY A 237 2.31 16.26 -19.90
N ASP A 238 2.41 15.73 -21.13
CA ASP A 238 3.25 16.29 -22.18
C ASP A 238 2.70 17.62 -22.71
N ILE A 239 1.40 17.89 -22.49
CA ILE A 239 0.70 19.13 -22.86
C ILE A 239 0.67 20.07 -21.66
N ASP A 240 0.03 19.63 -20.58
CA ASP A 240 -0.14 20.41 -19.36
C ASP A 240 -0.38 19.48 -18.14
N PRO A 241 0.51 19.50 -17.13
CA PRO A 241 0.38 18.65 -15.95
C PRO A 241 -0.85 18.96 -15.09
N TYR A 242 -1.36 20.20 -15.11
CA TYR A 242 -2.60 20.55 -14.44
C TYR A 242 -3.78 19.82 -15.10
N TRP A 243 -3.89 19.92 -16.42
CA TRP A 243 -4.97 19.25 -17.16
C TRP A 243 -4.83 17.73 -17.14
N MET A 244 -3.61 17.19 -17.07
CA MET A 244 -3.37 15.77 -16.83
C MET A 244 -3.98 15.31 -15.50
N ALA A 245 -3.71 16.03 -14.41
CA ALA A 245 -4.27 15.71 -13.10
C ALA A 245 -5.80 15.79 -13.11
N MET A 246 -6.35 16.85 -13.72
CA MET A 246 -7.80 17.01 -13.85
C MET A 246 -8.44 15.88 -14.66
N ALA A 247 -7.83 15.47 -15.78
CA ALA A 247 -8.33 14.37 -16.60
C ALA A 247 -8.34 13.03 -15.85
N GLY A 248 -7.31 12.75 -15.04
CA GLY A 248 -7.26 11.54 -14.21
C GLY A 248 -8.38 11.51 -13.14
N ILE A 249 -8.61 12.65 -12.47
CA ILE A 249 -9.71 12.78 -11.49
C ILE A 249 -11.07 12.62 -12.17
N ASP A 250 -11.29 13.30 -13.29
CA ASP A 250 -12.52 13.23 -14.07
C ASP A 250 -12.83 11.80 -14.53
N GLU A 251 -11.84 11.09 -15.09
CA GLU A 251 -12.00 9.71 -15.54
C GLU A 251 -12.33 8.77 -14.36
N ALA A 252 -11.63 8.90 -13.22
CA ALA A 252 -11.93 8.09 -12.04
C ALA A 252 -13.37 8.29 -11.57
N ILE A 253 -13.85 9.53 -11.54
CA ILE A 253 -15.23 9.86 -11.15
C ILE A 253 -16.24 9.31 -12.16
N ARG A 254 -16.01 9.49 -13.47
CA ARG A 254 -16.91 8.97 -14.52
C ARG A 254 -17.02 7.45 -14.45
N ASN A 255 -15.89 6.75 -14.31
CA ASN A 255 -15.86 5.30 -14.15
C ASN A 255 -16.67 4.83 -12.92
N LEU A 256 -16.57 5.56 -11.80
CA LEU A 256 -17.35 5.29 -10.60
C LEU A 256 -18.85 5.47 -10.83
N ILE A 257 -19.26 6.53 -11.51
CA ILE A 257 -20.67 6.84 -11.81
C ILE A 257 -21.27 5.78 -12.73
N CYS A 258 -20.52 5.30 -13.73
CA CYS A 258 -20.97 4.27 -14.67
C CYS A 258 -21.41 2.97 -13.98
N VAL A 259 -20.85 2.64 -12.81
CA VAL A 259 -21.23 1.47 -12.01
C VAL A 259 -22.23 1.77 -10.89
N GLY A 260 -22.85 2.95 -10.90
CA GLY A 260 -23.86 3.37 -9.92
C GLY A 260 -23.28 3.99 -8.64
N GLY A 261 -22.00 4.37 -8.65
CA GLY A 261 -21.37 5.11 -7.56
C GLY A 261 -22.00 6.49 -7.35
N ARG A 262 -22.04 6.92 -6.09
CA ARG A 262 -22.64 8.20 -5.69
C ARG A 262 -21.56 9.27 -5.51
N VAL A 263 -21.67 10.36 -6.27
CA VAL A 263 -20.72 11.48 -6.22
C VAL A 263 -20.62 12.11 -4.83
N ASP A 264 -21.74 12.21 -4.10
CA ASP A 264 -21.79 12.77 -2.75
C ASP A 264 -21.16 11.86 -1.66
N ARG A 265 -20.61 10.71 -2.05
CA ARG A 265 -20.05 9.68 -1.17
C ARG A 265 -18.62 9.28 -1.56
N ILE A 266 -18.00 10.01 -2.49
CA ILE A 266 -16.60 9.80 -2.88
C ILE A 266 -15.70 10.29 -1.74
N ALA A 267 -14.69 9.49 -1.40
CA ALA A 267 -13.67 9.78 -0.40
C ALA A 267 -12.33 10.08 -1.08
#